data_AF-A0A562F8J1-F1
#
_entry.id   AF-A0A562F8J1-F1
#
_cell.length_a   1.000
_cell.length_b   1.000
_cell.length_c   1.000
_cell.angle_alpha   90.00
_cell.angle_beta   90.00
_cell.angle_gamma   90.00
#
_symmetry.space_group_name_H-M   'P 1'
#
loop_
_entity.id
_entity.type
_entity.pdbx_description
1 polymer ?
#
loop_
_entity_poly.entity_id
_entity_poly.type
_entity_poly.pdbx_seq_one_letter_code
_entity_poly.pdbx_strand_id
1 'polypeptide(L)' 'MIPDGAEPFKGKINQEITVTIEKEGVYGVKCTPHYGMGMVALIVAGEPVNVEEAKAVKHPGKAKKVFDELFAQAEAE' A
#
# COMPACT_ATOMS: atom_id res chain seq x y z
N MET A 1 -0.50 2.03 -6.75
CA MET A 1 0.00 0.85 -6.04
C MET A 1 -1.18 -0.04 -5.68
N ILE A 2 -1.72 -0.70 -6.70
CA ILE A 2 -2.81 -1.67 -6.62
C ILE A 2 -2.61 -2.66 -7.78
N PRO A 3 -2.84 -3.97 -7.62
CA PRO A 3 -2.74 -4.93 -8.73
C PRO A 3 -3.78 -4.68 -9.82
N ASP A 4 -3.49 -5.13 -11.03
CA ASP A 4 -4.42 -5.02 -12.14
C ASP A 4 -5.73 -5.77 -11.85
N GLY A 5 -6.86 -5.11 -12.12
CA GLY A 5 -8.20 -5.66 -11.90
C GLY A 5 -8.65 -5.70 -10.44
N ALA A 6 -7.88 -5.18 -9.49
CA ALA A 6 -8.35 -4.98 -8.12
C ALA A 6 -9.04 -3.62 -7.95
N GLU A 7 -10.10 -3.58 -7.13
CA GLU A 7 -10.86 -2.36 -6.88
C GLU A 7 -10.20 -1.48 -5.80
N PRO A 8 -10.12 -0.15 -6.01
CA PRO A 8 -9.62 0.75 -4.99
C PRO A 8 -10.63 0.89 -3.84
N PHE A 9 -10.12 1.01 -2.61
CA PHE A 9 -10.94 1.26 -1.43
C PHE A 9 -10.59 2.60 -0.76
N LYS A 10 -11.58 3.21 -0.11
CA LYS A 10 -11.41 4.44 0.67
C LYS A 10 -12.42 4.52 1.82
N GLY A 11 -11.90 4.62 3.03
CA GLY A 11 -12.72 4.86 4.22
C GLY A 11 -13.06 6.33 4.47
N LYS A 12 -14.05 6.55 5.34
CA LYS A 12 -14.37 7.87 5.88
C LYS A 12 -13.46 8.16 7.09
N ILE A 13 -13.19 9.44 7.33
CA ILE A 13 -12.41 9.88 8.50
C ILE A 13 -13.13 9.42 9.78
N ASN A 14 -12.38 8.88 10.73
CA ASN A 14 -12.88 8.39 12.04
C ASN A 14 -13.97 7.32 11.95
N GLN A 15 -13.95 6.49 10.89
CA GLN A 15 -14.87 5.37 10.72
C GLN A 15 -14.08 4.11 10.41
N GLU A 16 -14.50 3.00 11.00
CA GLU A 16 -14.00 1.68 10.65
C GLU A 16 -14.39 1.34 9.21
N ILE A 17 -13.49 0.65 8.50
CA ILE A 17 -13.80 -0.01 7.24
C ILE A 17 -13.28 -1.44 7.28
N THR A 18 -14.02 -2.34 6.65
CA THR A 18 -13.57 -3.69 6.37
C THR A 18 -13.38 -3.81 4.87
N VAL A 19 -12.23 -4.34 4.46
CA VAL A 19 -11.88 -4.53 3.05
C VAL A 19 -11.50 -5.98 2.84
N THR A 20 -12.15 -6.64 1.88
CA THR A 20 -11.78 -7.97 1.41
C THR A 20 -10.81 -7.81 0.25
N ILE A 21 -9.65 -8.47 0.31
CA ILE A 21 -8.66 -8.48 -0.77
C ILE A 21 -8.84 -9.76 -1.57
N GLU A 22 -9.24 -9.62 -2.84
CA GLU A 22 -9.56 -10.76 -3.71
C GLU A 22 -8.48 -11.08 -4.74
N LYS A 23 -7.59 -10.13 -5.05
CA LYS A 23 -6.52 -10.32 -6.02
C LYS A 23 -5.19 -10.44 -5.31
N GLU A 24 -4.33 -11.25 -5.88
CA GLU A 24 -2.95 -11.37 -5.43
C GLU A 24 -2.16 -10.13 -5.85
N GLY A 25 -1.12 -9.84 -5.09
CA GLY A 25 -0.20 -8.75 -5.33
C GLY A 25 0.01 -7.84 -4.12
N VAL A 26 0.62 -6.70 -4.40
CA VAL A 26 0.99 -5.68 -3.43
C VAL A 26 0.07 -4.48 -3.52
N TYR A 27 -0.44 -4.08 -2.35
CA TYR A 27 -1.33 -2.94 -2.18
C TYR A 27 -0.70 -1.88 -1.28
N GLY A 28 -0.68 -0.65 -1.78
CA GLY A 28 -0.26 0.50 -0.99
C GLY A 28 -1.47 1.18 -0.35
N VAL A 29 -1.48 1.25 0.99
CA VAL A 29 -2.52 1.94 1.76
C VAL A 29 -1.98 3.27 2.24
N LYS A 30 -2.77 4.34 2.13
CA LYS A 30 -2.42 5.67 2.67
C LYS A 30 -3.57 6.24 3.49
N CYS A 31 -3.24 6.82 4.64
CA CYS A 31 -4.17 7.68 5.36
C CYS A 31 -4.11 9.08 4.74
N THR A 32 -5.21 9.53 4.11
CA THR A 32 -5.25 10.76 3.30
C THR A 32 -4.66 11.99 4.00
N PRO A 33 -5.09 12.39 5.23
CA PRO A 33 -4.55 13.57 5.89
C PRO A 33 -3.10 13.42 6.36
N HIS A 34 -2.61 12.19 6.55
CA HIS A 34 -1.29 11.91 7.14
C HIS A 34 -0.32 11.26 6.15
N TYR A 35 -0.65 11.26 4.86
CA TYR A 35 0.14 10.59 3.83
C TYR A 35 1.56 11.16 3.76
N GLY A 36 1.72 12.48 3.65
CA GLY A 36 3.05 13.11 3.65
C GLY A 36 3.84 12.92 4.95
N MET A 37 3.15 12.62 6.06
CA MET A 37 3.75 12.31 7.36
C MET A 37 4.16 10.84 7.51
N GLY A 38 3.89 10.00 6.51
CA GLY A 38 4.30 8.60 6.48
C GLY A 38 3.29 7.63 7.09
N MET A 39 2.02 8.02 7.26
CA MET A 39 0.97 7.08 7.69
C MET A 39 0.50 6.25 6.49
N VAL A 40 1.25 5.19 6.22
CA VAL A 40 1.06 4.27 5.10
C VAL A 40 1.18 2.83 5.59
N ALA A 41 0.65 1.89 4.80
CA ALA A 41 0.86 0.46 5.00
C ALA A 41 1.05 -0.23 3.65
N LEU A 42 1.69 -1.40 3.69
CA LEU A 42 1.88 -2.28 2.55
C LEU A 42 1.17 -3.60 2.88
N ILE A 43 0.33 -4.09 1.98
CA ILE A 43 -0.31 -5.41 2.11
C ILE A 43 0.24 -6.27 0.98
N VAL A 44 0.76 -7.44 1.32
CA VAL A 44 1.12 -8.50 0.37
C VAL A 44 0.05 -9.58 0.47
N ALA A 45 -0.73 -9.76 -0.58
CA ALA A 45 -1.76 -10.80 -0.65
C ALA A 45 -1.31 -11.87 -1.65
N GLY A 46 -1.08 -13.10 -1.19
CA GLY A 46 -0.58 -14.18 -2.05
C GLY A 46 0.74 -13.81 -2.73
N GLU A 47 0.87 -14.12 -4.03
CA GLU A 47 2.06 -13.78 -4.80
C GLU A 47 2.16 -12.28 -5.14
N PRO A 48 3.34 -11.67 -5.02
CA PRO A 48 3.50 -10.23 -5.18
C PRO A 48 3.67 -9.84 -6.66
N VAL A 49 2.63 -10.06 -7.47
CA VAL A 49 2.66 -10.00 -8.95
C VAL A 49 2.96 -8.63 -9.58
N ASN A 50 2.91 -7.54 -8.82
CA ASN A 50 3.05 -6.15 -9.30
C ASN A 50 4.11 -5.34 -8.52
N VAL A 51 5.13 -5.99 -7.97
CA VAL A 51 6.15 -5.34 -7.10
C VAL A 51 6.94 -4.27 -7.83
N GLU A 52 7.34 -4.53 -9.07
CA GLU A 52 8.15 -3.59 -9.85
C GLU A 52 7.37 -2.28 -10.09
N GLU A 53 6.11 -2.40 -10.51
CA GLU A 53 5.21 -1.27 -10.70
C GLU A 53 4.91 -0.56 -9.37
N ALA A 54 4.75 -1.33 -8.29
CA ALA A 54 4.49 -0.81 -6.96
C ALA A 54 5.67 0.04 -6.46
N LYS A 55 6.91 -0.43 -6.61
CA LYS A 55 8.13 0.30 -6.22
C LYS A 55 8.39 1.55 -7.06
N ALA A 56 7.91 1.59 -8.31
CA ALA A 56 8.04 2.75 -9.18
C ALA A 56 7.15 3.94 -8.76
N VAL A 57 6.19 3.74 -7.85
CA VAL A 57 5.29 4.79 -7.40
C VAL A 57 6.04 5.86 -6.60
N LYS A 58 5.86 7.12 -6.99
CA LYS A 58 6.46 8.26 -6.28
C LYS A 58 5.59 8.66 -5.09
N HIS A 59 6.21 8.75 -3.92
CA HIS A 59 5.58 9.13 -2.67
C HIS A 59 6.13 10.47 -2.14
N PRO A 60 5.28 11.35 -1.56
CA PRO A 60 5.71 12.62 -1.00
C PRO A 60 6.23 12.44 0.43
N GLY A 61 7.16 13.31 0.83
CA GLY A 61 7.59 13.45 2.22
C GLY A 61 8.07 12.14 2.86
N LYS A 62 7.64 11.89 4.10
CA LYS A 62 8.05 10.71 4.88
C LYS A 62 7.46 9.40 4.33
N ALA A 63 6.37 9.44 3.56
CA ALA A 63 5.79 8.22 2.99
C ALA A 63 6.75 7.46 2.07
N LYS A 64 7.63 8.16 1.34
CA LYS A 64 8.64 7.48 0.51
C LYS A 64 9.50 6.56 1.36
N LYS A 65 10.11 7.12 2.42
CA LYS A 65 10.98 6.38 3.33
C LYS A 65 10.25 5.21 3.99
N VAL A 66 9.02 5.41 4.46
CA VAL A 66 8.25 4.34 5.12
C VAL A 66 7.87 3.23 4.13
N PHE A 67 7.50 3.55 2.89
CA PHE A 67 7.27 2.52 1.87
C PHE A 67 8.57 1.76 1.51
N ASP A 68 9.70 2.46 1.37
CA ASP A 68 11.00 1.80 1.11
C ASP A 68 11.34 0.78 2.22
N GLU A 69 11.09 1.14 3.49
CA GLU A 69 11.26 0.25 4.66
C GLU A 69 10.28 -0.93 4.63
N LEU A 70 9.01 -0.71 4.28
CA LEU A 70 7.99 -1.76 4.20
C LEU A 70 8.27 -2.75 3.06
N PHE A 71 8.75 -2.29 1.91
CA PHE A 71 9.17 -3.17 0.82
C PHE A 71 10.35 -4.04 1.25
N ALA A 72 11.35 -3.46 1.91
CA ALA A 72 12.50 -4.21 2.41
C ALA A 72 12.10 -5.28 3.45
N GLN A 73 11.11 -4.97 4.30
CA GLN A 73 10.56 -5.95 5.24
C GLN A 73 9.85 -7.09 4.52
N ALA A 74 9.01 -6.79 3.53
CA ALA A 74 8.26 -7.79 2.78
C ALA A 74 9.15 -8.73 1.95
N GLU A 75 10.36 -8.31 1.58
CA GLU A 75 11.35 -9.15 0.89
C GLU A 75 12.16 -10.05 1.83
N ALA A 76 12.13 -9.76 3.13
CA ALA A 76 12.87 -10.50 4.15
C ALA A 76 12.04 -11.63 4.79
N GLU A 77 10.75 -11.74 4.46
CA GLU A 77 9.85 -12.85 4.83
C GLU A 77 9.80 -13.93 3.75
#